data_AF-A0A413MC60-F1
#
_entry.id   AF-A0A413MC60-F1
#
_cell.length_a   1.000
_cell.length_b   1.000
_cell.length_c   1.000
_cell.angle_alpha   90.00
_cell.angle_beta   90.00
_cell.angle_gamma   90.00
#
_symmetry.space_group_name_H-M   'P 1'
#
loop_
_entity.id
_entity.type
_entity.pdbx_description
1 polymer ?
#
loop_
_entity_poly.entity_id
_entity_poly.type
_entity_poly.pdbx_seq_one_letter_code
_entity_poly.pdbx_strand_id
1 'polypeptide(L)' 'MELICKKCLLREMAEADAAMIKKYVDAIKGEDRVPEKEYEARLAVCKACDRLNAGTCNACGCYVELRALTGVSHCPP' A
#
# COMPACT_ATOMS: atom_id res chain seq x y z
N MET A 1 -23.18 -6.63 -4.67
CA MET A 1 -22.55 -5.94 -3.53
C MET A 1 -21.15 -6.49 -3.43
N GLU A 2 -20.17 -5.74 -3.92
CA GLU A 2 -18.77 -6.15 -3.87
C GLU A 2 -18.32 -6.04 -2.42
N LEU A 3 -18.04 -7.19 -1.80
CA LEU A 3 -17.46 -7.26 -0.47
C LEU A 3 -16.00 -6.81 -0.58
N ILE A 4 -15.79 -5.49 -0.56
CA ILE A 4 -14.45 -4.92 -0.51
C ILE A 4 -13.84 -5.27 0.84
N CYS A 5 -12.79 -6.08 0.79
CA CYS A 5 -12.04 -6.47 1.96
C CYS A 5 -11.29 -5.25 2.52
N LYS A 6 -11.72 -4.76 3.68
CA LYS A 6 -11.13 -3.57 4.33
C LYS A 6 -9.65 -3.75 4.64
N LYS A 7 -9.20 -4.97 4.98
CA LYS A 7 -7.79 -5.24 5.33
C LYS A 7 -6.95 -5.77 4.15
N CYS A 8 -7.52 -5.81 2.94
CA CYS A 8 -6.80 -6.28 1.76
C CYS A 8 -6.03 -5.13 1.10
N LEU A 9 -4.96 -5.47 0.38
CA LEU A 9 -4.18 -4.52 -0.41
C LEU A 9 -4.83 -4.24 -1.77
N LEU A 10 -4.49 -3.11 -2.42
CA LEU A 10 -5.00 -2.79 -3.76
C LEU A 10 -4.60 -3.87 -4.77
N ARG A 11 -3.38 -4.42 -4.65
CA ARG A 11 -2.92 -5.54 -5.49
C ARG A 11 -3.73 -6.84 -5.31
N GLU A 12 -4.49 -6.97 -4.23
CA GLU A 12 -5.33 -8.13 -3.91
C GLU A 12 -6.81 -7.87 -4.26
N MET A 13 -7.13 -6.71 -4.84
CA MET A 13 -8.49 -6.30 -5.21
C MET A 13 -8.75 -6.48 -6.72
N ALA A 14 -9.74 -5.76 -7.26
CA ALA A 14 -10.12 -5.84 -8.67
C ALA A 14 -8.92 -5.55 -9.58
N GLU A 15 -8.95 -6.12 -10.77
CA GLU A 15 -7.86 -6.00 -11.74
C GLU A 15 -7.54 -4.54 -12.09
N ALA A 16 -8.57 -3.66 -12.11
CA ALA A 16 -8.40 -2.23 -12.31
C ALA A 16 -7.57 -1.56 -11.21
N ASP A 17 -7.84 -1.87 -9.94
CA ASP A 17 -7.09 -1.35 -8.78
C ASP A 17 -5.67 -1.90 -8.77
N ALA A 18 -5.50 -3.20 -9.04
CA ALA A 18 -4.19 -3.84 -9.15
C ALA A 18 -3.34 -3.24 -10.29
N ALA A 19 -3.94 -2.96 -11.44
CA ALA A 19 -3.26 -2.31 -12.56
C ALA A 19 -2.91 -0.85 -12.24
N MET A 20 -3.78 -0.14 -11.54
CA MET A 20 -3.55 1.24 -11.11
C MET A 20 -2.37 1.31 -10.13
N ILE A 21 -2.38 0.52 -9.05
CA ILE A 21 -1.30 0.55 -8.06
C ILE A 21 0.04 0.13 -8.67
N LYS A 22 0.03 -0.86 -9.57
CA LYS A 22 1.23 -1.30 -10.29
C LYS A 22 1.85 -0.18 -11.12
N LYS A 23 1.04 0.64 -11.81
CA LYS A 23 1.53 1.81 -12.56
C LYS A 23 2.20 2.83 -11.63
N TYR A 24 1.62 3.12 -10.47
CA TYR A 24 2.21 4.05 -9.51
C TYR A 24 3.50 3.51 -8.89
N VAL A 25 3.52 2.22 -8.53
CA VAL A 25 4.72 1.52 -8.05
C VAL A 25 5.82 1.59 -9.11
N ASP A 26 5.50 1.32 -10.38
CA ASP A 26 6.44 1.35 -11.49
C ASP A 26 6.99 2.76 -11.76
N ALA A 27 6.16 3.79 -11.60
CA ALA A 27 6.55 5.18 -11.76
C ALA A 27 7.55 5.67 -10.68
N ILE A 28 7.60 5.03 -9.51
CA ILE A 28 8.56 5.37 -8.45
C ILE A 28 9.94 4.85 -8.85
N LYS A 29 10.98 5.70 -8.85
CA LYS A 29 12.35 5.29 -9.19
C LYS A 29 12.91 4.33 -8.16
N GLY A 30 13.70 3.34 -8.61
CA GLY A 30 14.28 2.32 -7.74
C GLY A 30 15.11 2.87 -6.57
N GLU A 31 15.70 4.06 -6.71
CA GLU A 31 16.45 4.75 -5.65
C GLU A 31 15.57 5.20 -4.47
N ASP A 32 14.32 5.56 -4.73
CA ASP A 32 13.34 5.90 -3.69
C ASP A 32 12.63 4.67 -3.12
N ARG A 33 12.79 3.51 -3.79
CA ARG A 33 12.17 2.26 -3.37
C ARG A 33 12.97 1.62 -2.25
N VAL A 34 12.26 1.19 -1.22
CA VAL A 34 12.82 0.34 -0.17
C VAL A 34 13.03 -1.08 -0.72
N PRO A 35 14.00 -1.83 -0.18
CA PRO A 35 14.17 -3.23 -0.52
C PRO A 35 12.89 -4.02 -0.22
N GLU A 36 12.64 -5.08 -1.00
CA GLU A 36 11.42 -5.91 -0.89
C GLU A 36 11.16 -6.41 0.54
N LYS A 37 12.22 -6.79 1.25
CA LYS A 37 12.14 -7.20 2.66
C LYS A 37 11.55 -6.12 3.57
N GLU A 38 11.95 -4.87 3.37
CA GLU A 38 11.41 -3.73 4.13
C GLU A 38 9.99 -3.39 3.66
N TYR A 39 9.74 -3.46 2.35
CA TYR A 39 8.42 -3.27 1.79
C TYR A 39 7.38 -4.23 2.40
N GLU A 40 7.70 -5.53 2.45
CA GLU A 40 6.83 -6.54 3.06
C GLU A 40 6.66 -6.35 4.57
N ALA A 41 7.74 -6.01 5.29
CA ALA A 41 7.66 -5.72 6.72
C ALA A 41 6.71 -4.54 7.01
N ARG A 42 6.78 -3.48 6.20
CA ARG A 42 5.92 -2.29 6.32
C ARG A 42 4.47 -2.61 5.93
N LEU A 43 4.26 -3.42 4.91
CA LEU A 43 2.93 -3.91 4.54
C LEU A 43 2.32 -4.79 5.63
N ALA A 44 3.10 -5.64 6.29
CA ALA A 44 2.63 -6.46 7.40
C ALA A 44 2.11 -5.58 8.55
N VAL A 45 2.82 -4.50 8.88
CA VAL A 45 2.34 -3.49 9.83
C VAL A 45 1.03 -2.86 9.36
N CYS A 46 0.91 -2.50 8.08
CA CYS A 46 -0.32 -1.95 7.53
C CYS A 46 -1.49 -2.95 7.58
N LYS A 47 -1.25 -4.25 7.28
CA LYS A 47 -2.26 -5.32 7.36
C LYS A 47 -2.75 -5.55 8.79
N ALA A 48 -1.86 -5.38 9.78
CA ALA A 48 -2.21 -5.43 11.19
C ALA A 48 -2.88 -4.15 11.70
N CYS A 49 -2.81 -3.05 10.95
CA CYS A 49 -3.36 -1.75 11.36
C CYS A 49 -4.87 -1.67 11.12
N ASP A 50 -5.63 -1.23 12.13
CA ASP A 50 -7.08 -1.03 12.00
C ASP A 50 -7.45 0.17 11.12
N ARG A 51 -6.48 1.05 10.83
CA ARG A 51 -6.67 2.18 9.91
C ARG A 51 -6.59 1.75 8.44
N LEU A 52 -6.21 0.51 8.13
CA LEU A 52 -6.20 0.00 6.76
C LEU A 52 -7.64 -0.21 6.27
N ASN A 53 -7.92 0.37 5.10
CA ASN A 53 -9.20 0.25 4.43
C ASN A 53 -8.99 0.16 2.92
N ALA A 54 -9.24 -1.02 2.34
CA ALA A 54 -9.17 -1.26 0.89
C ALA A 54 -7.85 -0.74 0.29
N GLY A 55 -6.71 -1.21 0.82
CA GLY A 55 -5.35 -0.79 0.46
C GLY A 55 -5.02 0.69 0.69
N THR A 56 -5.90 1.44 1.36
CA THR A 56 -5.73 2.86 1.68
C THR A 56 -5.62 3.05 3.19
N CYS A 57 -4.71 3.92 3.63
CA CYS A 57 -4.58 4.27 5.04
C CYS A 57 -5.58 5.36 5.39
N ASN A 58 -6.54 5.09 6.29
CA ASN A 58 -7.48 6.10 6.76
C ASN A 58 -6.83 7.24 7.58
N ALA A 59 -5.56 7.10 7.98
CA ALA A 59 -4.85 8.17 8.71
C ALA A 59 -4.35 9.27 7.78
N CYS A 60 -3.77 8.91 6.62
CA CYS A 60 -3.19 9.86 5.67
C CYS A 60 -3.95 9.95 4.34
N GLY A 61 -4.90 9.06 4.08
CA GLY A 61 -5.64 8.98 2.82
C GLY A 61 -4.85 8.42 1.64
N CYS A 62 -3.60 7.96 1.86
CA CYS A 62 -2.77 7.40 0.78
C CYS A 62 -2.77 5.87 0.75
N TYR A 63 -2.46 5.32 -0.43
CA TYR A 63 -2.27 3.89 -0.62
C TYR A 63 -1.09 3.35 0.22
N VAL A 64 -1.35 2.30 0.99
CA VAL A 64 -0.33 1.70 1.87
C VAL A 64 0.82 1.08 1.09
N GLU A 65 0.56 0.60 -0.13
CA GLU A 65 1.58 0.03 -1.02
C GLU A 65 2.56 1.09 -1.50
N LEU A 66 2.12 2.30 -1.89
CA LEU A 66 3.05 3.37 -2.28
C LEU A 66 3.86 3.87 -1.08
N ARG A 67 3.21 3.95 0.07
CA ARG A 67 3.81 4.41 1.32
C ARG A 67 4.84 3.43 1.86
N ALA A 68 4.54 2.14 1.79
CA ALA A 68 5.47 1.08 2.16
C ALA A 68 6.63 1.01 1.17
N LEU A 69 6.39 1.29 -0.12
CA LEU A 69 7.42 1.25 -1.15
C LEU A 69 8.42 2.39 -1.03
N THR A 70 7.97 3.59 -0.64
CA THR A 70 8.84 4.78 -0.57
C THR A 70 9.51 4.91 0.79
N GLY A 71 10.83 4.97 0.83
CA GLY A 71 11.60 5.06 2.08
C GLY A 71 11.33 6.34 2.86
N VAL A 72 11.01 7.42 2.15
CA VAL A 72 10.69 8.74 2.71
C VAL A 72 9.34 8.82 3.42
N SER A 73 8.43 7.88 3.18
CA SER A 73 7.02 7.98 3.60
C SER A 73 6.72 7.25 4.92
N HIS A 74 6.92 7.86 6.09
CA HIS A 74 6.74 7.16 7.38
C HIS A 74 5.30 7.08 7.89
N CYS A 75 4.91 6.01 8.62
CA CYS A 75 3.57 5.88 9.23
C CYS A 75 3.21 7.14 10.02
N PRO A 76 2.08 7.82 9.73
CA PRO A 76 1.67 8.94 10.55
C PRO A 76 1.38 8.47 11.99
N PRO A 77 1.65 9.31 13.00
CA PRO A 77 1.33 8.99 14.40
C PRO A 77 -0.18 8.77 14.64
#